data_AF-A0A9Q3MCB8-F1
#
_entry.id   AF-A0A9Q3MCB8-F1
#
_cell.length_a   1.000
_cell.length_b   1.000
_cell.length_c   1.000
_cell.angle_alpha   90.00
_cell.angle_beta   90.00
_cell.angle_gamma   90.00
#
_symmetry.space_group_name_H-M   'P 1'
#
loop_
_entity.id
_entity.type
_entity.pdbx_description
1 polymer ?
#
loop_
_entity_poly.entity_id
_entity_poly.type
_entity_poly.pdbx_seq_one_letter_code
_entity_poly.pdbx_strand_id
1 'polypeptide(L)' 'MQNQRYALQKNLNIYWTVIDTVSDQKALVHGFVMDMLTADEGEELVNMLNRAESHAVLAPAHGEHRDRRRQ' A
#
# COMPACT_ATOMS: atom_id res chain seq x y z
N MET A 1 -5.39 -14.46 8.85
CA MET A 1 -4.34 -14.09 7.88
C MET A 1 -4.43 -12.58 7.73
N GLN A 2 -3.38 -11.84 8.08
CA GLN A 2 -3.37 -10.39 7.83
C GLN A 2 -3.56 -10.18 6.32
N ASN A 3 -4.53 -9.35 5.95
CA ASN A 3 -4.86 -9.08 4.56
C ASN A 3 -3.72 -8.24 3.94
N GLN A 4 -2.65 -8.91 3.50
CA GLN A 4 -1.50 -8.27 2.86
C GLN A 4 -1.92 -7.82 1.46
N ARG A 5 -2.19 -6.52 1.33
CA ARG A 5 -2.59 -5.88 0.07
C ARG A 5 -1.43 -5.81 -0.92
N TYR A 6 -0.22 -5.61 -0.44
CA TYR A 6 0.95 -5.48 -1.31
C TYR A 6 1.75 -6.78 -1.31
N ALA A 7 2.19 -7.21 -2.48
CA ALA A 7 3.02 -8.40 -2.66
C ALA A 7 4.16 -8.13 -3.65
N LEU A 8 5.16 -9.00 -3.63
CA LEU A 8 6.28 -8.97 -4.57
C LEU A 8 6.06 -9.91 -5.74
N GLN A 9 6.31 -9.40 -6.95
CA GLN A 9 6.36 -10.18 -8.16
C GLN A 9 7.73 -10.03 -8.82
N LYS A 10 8.40 -11.17 -9.06
CA LYS A 10 9.66 -11.19 -9.81
C LYS A 10 9.38 -10.97 -11.30
N ASN A 11 10.12 -10.05 -11.92
CA ASN A 11 10.06 -9.85 -13.36
C ASN A 11 11.16 -10.66 -14.09
N LEU A 12 11.08 -10.68 -15.43
CA LEU A 12 12.01 -11.44 -16.28
C LEU A 12 13.46 -10.93 -16.21
N ASN A 13 13.67 -9.71 -15.70
CA ASN A 13 14.96 -9.02 -15.68
C ASN A 13 15.62 -9.05 -14.30
N ILE A 14 15.40 -10.09 -13.49
CA ILE A 14 15.92 -10.28 -12.11
C ILE A 14 15.51 -9.21 -11.08
N TYR A 15 14.74 -8.21 -11.48
CA TYR A 15 14.18 -7.22 -10.59
C TYR A 15 12.81 -7.64 -10.07
N TRP A 16 12.33 -6.88 -9.09
CA TRP A 16 11.07 -7.08 -8.43
C TRP A 16 10.14 -5.90 -8.65
N THR A 17 8.84 -6.20 -8.64
CA THR A 17 7.76 -5.23 -8.78
C THR A 17 6.84 -5.42 -7.59
N VAL A 18 6.46 -4.33 -6.93
CA VAL A 18 5.39 -4.38 -5.93
C VAL A 18 4.06 -4.34 -6.66
N ILE A 19 3.19 -5.29 -6.35
CA ILE A 19 1.83 -5.41 -6.89
C ILE A 19 0.82 -5.17 -5.78
N ASP A 20 -0.23 -4.41 -6.08
CA ASP A 20 -1.42 -4.30 -5.25
C ASP A 20 -2.37 -5.45 -5.63
N THR A 21 -2.50 -6.42 -4.74
CA THR A 21 -3.28 -7.65 -4.94
C THR A 21 -4.79 -7.40 -5.01
N VAL A 22 -5.28 -6.24 -4.56
CA VAL A 22 -6.69 -5.86 -4.67
C VAL A 22 -7.04 -5.38 -6.08
N SER A 23 -6.12 -4.65 -6.71
CA SER A 23 -6.31 -4.11 -8.07
C SER A 23 -5.67 -4.97 -9.17
N ASP A 24 -4.81 -5.90 -8.79
CA ASP A 24 -3.97 -6.71 -9.69
C ASP A 24 -3.13 -5.82 -10.64
N GLN A 25 -2.63 -4.69 -10.11
CA GLN A 25 -1.80 -3.73 -10.83
C GLN A 25 -0.50 -3.46 -10.07
N LYS A 26 0.48 -2.86 -10.76
CA LYS A 26 1.69 -2.35 -10.11
C LYS A 26 1.32 -1.32 -9.05
N ALA A 27 1.93 -1.41 -7.88
CA ALA A 27 1.70 -0.47 -6.80
C ALA A 27 2.20 0.93 -7.20
N LEU A 28 1.33 1.92 -7.01
CA LEU A 28 1.64 3.33 -7.21
C LEU A 28 1.73 4.00 -5.84
N VAL A 29 2.94 4.42 -5.47
CA VAL A 29 3.24 5.03 -4.17
C VAL A 29 3.74 6.44 -4.43
N HIS A 30 3.04 7.44 -3.89
CA HIS A 30 3.35 8.86 -4.08
C HIS A 30 3.52 9.30 -5.54
N GLY A 31 2.79 8.68 -6.48
CA GLY A 31 2.88 9.00 -7.92
C GLY A 31 3.95 8.21 -8.68
N PHE A 32 4.72 7.37 -8.01
CA PHE A 32 5.75 6.53 -8.63
C PHE A 32 5.30 5.08 -8.72
N VAL A 33 5.58 4.45 -9.85
CA VAL A 33 5.41 3.01 -10.03
C VAL A 33 6.57 2.30 -9.35
N MET A 34 6.25 1.36 -8.47
CA MET A 34 7.24 0.59 -7.71
C MET A 34 7.70 -0.63 -8.52
N ASP A 35 8.45 -0.38 -9.58
CA ASP A 35 9.11 -1.40 -10.40
C ASP A 35 10.64 -1.31 -10.39
N MET A 36 11.28 -2.34 -10.93
CA MET A 36 12.75 -2.44 -11.01
C MET A 36 13.49 -2.44 -9.67
N LEU A 37 12.89 -3.00 -8.62
CA LEU A 37 13.50 -3.08 -7.30
C LEU A 37 14.46 -4.28 -7.19
N THR A 38 15.48 -4.15 -6.35
CA THR A 38 16.20 -5.35 -5.86
C THR A 38 15.28 -6.19 -4.96
N ALA A 39 15.70 -7.43 -4.65
CA ALA A 39 14.92 -8.30 -3.77
C ALA A 39 14.73 -7.66 -2.38
N ASP A 40 15.82 -7.15 -1.82
CA ASP A 40 15.86 -6.58 -0.47
C ASP A 40 15.01 -5.30 -0.39
N GLU A 41 15.17 -4.37 -1.35
CA GLU A 41 14.34 -3.15 -1.43
C GLU A 41 12.85 -3.47 -1.57
N GLY A 42 12.53 -4.47 -2.40
CA GLY A 42 11.15 -4.92 -2.60
C GLY A 42 10.53 -5.47 -1.31
N GLU A 43 11.29 -6.25 -0.54
CA GLU A 43 10.81 -6.87 0.69
C GLU A 43 10.59 -5.81 1.78
N GLU A 44 11.53 -4.89 1.94
CA GLU A 44 11.40 -3.76 2.86
C GLU A 44 10.16 -2.91 2.53
N LEU A 45 9.96 -2.60 1.25
CA LEU A 45 8.84 -1.77 0.82
C LEU A 45 7.48 -2.47 1.03
N VAL A 46 7.36 -3.76 0.69
CA VAL A 46 6.14 -4.53 0.94
C VAL A 46 5.82 -4.61 2.44
N ASN A 47 6.83 -4.79 3.28
CA ASN A 47 6.67 -4.80 4.73
C ASN A 47 6.19 -3.44 5.24
N MET A 48 6.77 -2.34 4.75
CA MET A 48 6.38 -0.98 5.13
C MET A 48 4.93 -0.67 4.73
N LEU A 49 4.56 -0.95 3.48
CA LEU A 49 3.24 -0.66 2.93
C LEU A 49 2.13 -1.46 3.63
N ASN A 50 2.35 -2.76 3.85
CA ASN A 50 1.36 -3.60 4.54
C ASN A 50 1.21 -3.23 6.03
N ARG A 51 2.27 -2.76 6.69
CA ARG A 51 2.19 -2.21 8.05
C ARG A 51 1.41 -0.90 8.05
N ALA A 52 1.72 0.02 7.14
CA ALA A 52 1.01 1.30 7.02
C ALA A 52 -0.50 1.11 6.79
N GLU A 53 -0.89 0.18 5.90
CA GLU A 53 -2.30 -0.15 5.67
C GLU A 53 -2.96 -0.73 6.93
N SER A 54 -2.26 -1.64 7.62
CA SER A 54 -2.74 -2.22 8.88
C SER A 54 -2.97 -1.15 9.96
N HIS A 55 -2.14 -0.10 9.99
CA HIS A 55 -2.31 1.04 10.89
C HIS A 55 -3.39 2.03 10.43
N ALA A 56 -3.56 2.22 9.11
CA ALA A 56 -4.61 3.07 8.54
C ALA A 56 -6.01 2.52 8.87
N VAL A 57 -6.18 1.20 8.86
CA VAL A 57 -7.44 0.53 9.27
C VAL A 57 -7.76 0.76 10.76
N LEU A 58 -6.76 1.09 11.59
CA LEU A 58 -6.91 1.32 13.04
C LEU A 58 -7.05 2.79 13.43
N ALA A 59 -6.90 3.73 12.50
CA ALA A 59 -7.21 5.14 12.76
C ALA A 59 -8.72 5.36 12.60
N PRO A 60 -9.46 5.75 13.66
CA PRO A 60 -10.85 6.14 13.48
C PRO A 60 -10.86 7.36 12.55
N ALA A 61 -11.61 7.26 11.45
CA ALA A 61 -11.91 8.39 10.59
C ALA A 61 -12.29 9.57 11.48
N HIS A 62 -11.46 10.62 11.47
CA HIS A 62 -11.74 11.84 12.22
C HIS A 62 -13.13 12.32 11.78
N GLY A 63 -14.06 12.25 12.74
CA GLY A 63 -15.47 12.47 12.49
C GLY A 63 -15.74 13.82 11.86
N GLU A 64 -16.61 13.81 10.86
CA GLU A 64 -17.35 14.97 10.42
C GLU A 64 -18.06 15.59 11.64
N HIS A 65 -17.50 16.67 12.20
CA HIS A 65 -18.23 17.48 13.17
C HIS A 65 -19.21 18.37 12.42
N ARG A 66 -20.37 17.77 12.16
CA ARG A 66 -21.63 18.37 11.75
C ARG A 66 -21.97 19.57 12.64
N ASP A 67 -21.82 20.79 12.14
CA ASP A 67 -22.46 21.97 12.75
C ASP A 67 -23.69 22.37 11.92
N ARG A 68 -24.78 21.63 12.12
CA ARG A 68 -26.14 22.10 11.83
C ARG A 68 -26.49 23.16 12.88
N ARG A 69 -26.10 24.42 12.67
CA ARG A 69 -26.78 25.52 13.36
C ARG A 69 -27.99 25.92 12.57
N ARG A 70 -29.14 25.50 13.11
CA ARG A 70 -30.42 26.17 12.94
C ARG A 70 -30.24 27.67 13.21
N GLN A 71 -30.72 28.49 12.29
CA GLN A 71 -31.63 29.62 12.56
C GLN A 71 -32.22 30.09 11.24
#